data_AF-A0A6L6GG20-F1
#
_entry.id   AF-A0A6L6GG20-F1
#
_cell.length_a   1.000
_cell.length_b   1.000
_cell.length_c   1.000
_cell.angle_alpha   90.00
_cell.angle_beta   90.00
_cell.angle_gamma   90.00
#
_symmetry.space_group_name_H-M   'P 1'
#
loop_
_entity.id
_entity.type
_entity.pdbx_description
1 polymer ?
#
loop_
_entity_poly.entity_id
_entity_poly.type
_entity_poly.pdbx_seq_one_letter_code
_entity_poly.pdbx_strand_id
1 'polypeptide(L)'
;MSNIESETQEKQIKSKKLYLHGNMPIVVGAAVLILGSGLLGYSVGHRQGITVAGYDADAQQLVEVVGVQKERLEALNKSLNAAVQERDVAISNSNDLFAQVTQANADKIQTDGMLTIYREVLRQRGGLSLTVQNLGVKPLADRSYEYQIDLVQVSPIRTKASGVVELRLIQGSEVLVLPMESSSFDFHDFQRLTGRWTMPKGFTPQFIEVRVTGSSSIVKRFSWTKGKPVDAVSTNVAEIPQVKATAQ
;
A
#
# COMPACT_ATOMS: atom_id res chain seq x y z
N MET A 1 83.10 101.28 28.82
CA MET A 1 83.93 102.14 27.95
C MET A 1 84.90 101.25 27.18
N SER A 2 85.26 101.72 25.98
CA SER A 2 86.37 101.30 25.10
C SER A 2 86.35 99.91 24.47
N ASN A 3 86.03 99.97 23.17
CA ASN A 3 86.49 99.18 22.04
C ASN A 3 88.03 99.14 21.92
N ILE A 4 88.59 98.14 21.21
CA ILE A 4 89.66 98.21 20.18
C ILE A 4 90.45 96.87 20.03
N GLU A 5 90.38 96.36 18.78
CA GLU A 5 91.35 95.64 17.91
C GLU A 5 92.10 94.36 18.33
N SER A 6 91.76 93.29 17.58
CA SER A 6 92.61 92.45 16.71
C SER A 6 94.11 92.28 17.01
N GLU A 7 94.56 91.04 17.23
CA GLU A 7 95.38 90.30 16.25
C GLU A 7 95.59 88.82 16.64
N THR A 8 95.76 88.02 15.60
CA THR A 8 95.76 86.56 15.48
C THR A 8 97.00 85.90 16.08
N GLN A 9 96.86 84.73 16.73
CA GLN A 9 97.68 83.55 16.41
C GLN A 9 97.11 82.26 17.04
N GLU A 10 97.17 81.20 16.23
CA GLU A 10 96.63 79.86 16.43
C GLU A 10 97.21 79.12 17.64
N LYS A 11 96.35 78.34 18.31
CA LYS A 11 96.68 76.95 18.66
C LYS A 11 95.41 76.14 18.88
N GLN A 12 95.17 75.21 17.96
CA GLN A 12 94.23 74.12 18.14
C GLN A 12 94.68 73.20 19.29
N ILE A 13 93.73 72.61 20.03
CA ILE A 13 93.62 71.14 20.25
C ILE A 13 92.19 70.81 20.76
N LYS A 14 91.42 70.24 19.84
CA LYS A 14 90.39 69.18 19.92
C LYS A 14 89.66 68.92 21.26
N SER A 15 88.37 69.25 21.25
CA SER A 15 87.32 68.64 22.08
C SER A 15 86.72 67.40 21.37
N LYS A 16 86.54 66.31 22.13
CA LYS A 16 86.09 64.99 21.69
C LYS A 16 84.59 65.03 21.38
N LYS A 17 84.21 65.00 20.09
CA LYS A 17 82.82 64.87 19.63
C LYS A 17 82.34 63.42 19.64
N LEU A 18 81.10 63.26 20.08
CA LEU A 18 80.25 62.06 20.02
C LEU A 18 80.05 61.63 18.56
N TYR A 19 80.46 60.39 18.24
CA TYR A 19 80.29 59.81 16.91
C TYR A 19 78.92 59.12 16.81
N LEU A 20 77.97 59.81 16.18
CA LEU A 20 76.70 59.23 15.71
C LEU A 20 76.39 59.83 14.34
N HIS A 21 77.22 59.48 13.36
CA HIS A 21 76.90 59.54 11.93
C HIS A 21 77.57 58.30 11.32
N GLY A 22 76.76 57.30 10.95
CA GLY A 22 77.29 56.09 10.30
C GLY A 22 76.33 54.91 10.11
N ASN A 23 75.28 54.75 10.92
CA ASN A 23 74.53 53.47 10.95
C ASN A 23 73.00 53.61 10.72
N MET A 24 72.56 54.59 9.92
CA MET A 24 71.15 54.71 9.51
C MET A 24 70.53 53.41 8.93
N PRO A 25 71.22 52.59 8.10
CA PRO A 25 70.62 51.36 7.60
C PRO A 25 70.41 50.27 8.67
N ILE A 26 71.17 50.30 9.78
CA ILE A 26 71.03 49.30 10.86
C ILE A 26 69.77 49.58 11.70
N VAL A 27 69.48 50.84 11.97
CA VAL A 27 68.27 51.24 12.70
C VAL A 27 67.01 50.95 11.88
N VAL A 28 67.07 51.20 10.57
CA VAL A 28 65.98 50.85 9.64
C VAL A 28 65.82 49.32 9.56
N GLY A 29 66.90 48.56 9.48
CA GLY A 29 66.87 47.09 9.47
C GLY A 29 66.27 46.50 10.75
N ALA A 30 66.59 47.05 11.93
CA ALA A 30 66.02 46.62 13.20
C ALA A 30 64.52 46.88 13.30
N ALA A 31 64.05 48.05 12.83
CA ALA A 31 62.63 48.38 12.82
C ALA A 31 61.82 47.45 11.90
N VAL A 32 62.36 47.11 10.72
CA VAL A 32 61.73 46.18 9.78
C VAL A 32 61.66 44.76 10.35
N LEU A 33 62.69 44.31 11.08
CA LEU A 33 62.68 42.99 11.72
C LEU A 33 61.67 42.88 12.86
N ILE A 34 61.53 43.93 13.68
CA ILE A 34 60.57 43.92 14.80
C ILE A 34 59.13 43.99 14.28
N LEU A 35 58.85 44.85 13.31
CA LEU A 35 57.51 44.94 12.69
C LEU A 35 57.16 43.68 11.89
N GLY A 36 58.13 43.13 11.16
CA GLY A 36 57.96 41.88 10.40
C GLY A 36 57.72 40.67 11.31
N SER A 37 58.47 40.54 12.41
CA SER A 37 58.31 39.44 13.36
C SER A 37 57.01 39.54 14.18
N GLY A 38 56.56 40.75 14.52
CA GLY A 38 55.25 40.97 15.16
C GLY A 38 54.07 40.58 14.27
N LEU A 39 54.10 40.97 12.98
CA LEU A 39 53.04 40.62 12.02
C LEU A 39 53.04 39.12 11.65
N LEU A 40 54.22 38.52 11.51
CA LEU A 40 54.34 37.08 11.27
C LEU A 40 53.93 36.27 12.50
N GLY A 41 54.38 36.67 13.70
CA GLY A 41 53.99 36.05 14.97
C GLY A 41 52.49 36.16 15.25
N TYR A 42 51.87 37.31 14.97
CA TYR A 42 50.42 37.48 15.09
C TYR A 42 49.65 36.67 14.03
N SER A 43 50.08 36.61 12.78
CA SER A 43 49.36 35.85 11.75
C SER A 43 49.46 34.33 11.95
N VAL A 44 50.61 33.84 12.38
CA VAL A 44 50.84 32.42 12.68
C VAL A 44 50.15 32.03 14.00
N GLY A 45 50.28 32.86 15.05
CA GLY A 45 49.64 32.62 16.34
C GLY A 45 48.12 32.75 16.31
N HIS A 46 47.58 33.69 15.53
CA HIS A 46 46.14 33.82 15.33
C HIS A 46 45.59 32.63 14.53
N ARG A 47 46.21 32.23 13.40
CA ARG A 47 45.76 31.05 12.64
C ARG A 47 45.87 29.73 13.42
N GLN A 48 46.87 29.58 14.28
CA GLN A 48 47.01 28.38 15.12
C GLN A 48 46.08 28.42 16.34
N GLY A 49 45.76 29.60 16.88
CA GLY A 49 44.83 29.76 18.01
C GLY A 49 43.36 29.43 17.68
N ILE A 50 42.89 29.75 16.47
CA ILE A 50 41.51 29.43 16.01
C ILE A 50 41.36 28.01 15.49
N THR A 51 42.46 27.34 15.11
CA THR A 51 42.43 25.94 14.65
C THR A 51 42.43 24.93 15.80
N VAL A 52 42.93 25.29 16.98
CA VAL A 52 42.89 24.41 18.16
C VAL A 52 41.59 24.57 18.96
N ALA A 53 40.94 25.73 18.94
CA ALA A 53 39.66 25.94 19.64
C ALA A 53 38.41 25.48 18.84
N GLY A 54 38.53 25.28 17.52
CA GLY A 54 37.43 24.88 16.64
C GLY A 54 37.37 23.40 16.28
N TYR A 55 38.40 22.60 16.60
CA TYR A 55 38.49 21.21 16.14
C TYR A 55 37.76 20.21 17.06
N ASP A 56 37.59 20.52 18.34
CA ASP A 56 36.94 19.61 19.30
C ASP A 56 35.40 19.70 19.32
N ALA A 57 34.83 20.85 18.93
CA ALA A 57 33.37 21.02 18.84
C ALA A 57 32.78 20.45 17.54
N ASP A 58 33.50 20.56 16.43
CA ASP A 58 33.02 20.16 15.09
C ASP A 58 33.23 18.66 14.82
N ALA A 59 34.23 18.03 15.44
CA ALA A 59 34.48 16.59 15.31
C ALA A 59 33.43 15.73 16.05
N GLN A 60 32.95 16.15 17.23
CA GLN A 60 31.88 15.44 17.95
C GLN A 60 30.53 15.57 17.23
N GLN A 61 30.21 16.77 16.73
CA GLN A 61 28.97 17.01 15.98
C GLN A 61 28.98 16.28 14.63
N LEU A 62 30.13 16.16 13.96
CA LEU A 62 30.25 15.40 12.72
C LEU A 62 30.12 13.89 12.94
N VAL A 63 30.65 13.34 14.04
CA VAL A 63 30.47 11.92 14.41
C VAL A 63 29.01 11.62 14.76
N GLU A 64 28.33 12.53 15.46
CA GLU A 64 26.89 12.40 15.76
C GLU A 64 26.04 12.47 14.47
N VAL A 65 26.31 13.44 13.59
CA VAL A 65 25.61 13.57 12.30
C VAL A 65 25.87 12.39 11.37
N VAL A 66 27.09 11.83 11.35
CA VAL A 66 27.41 10.60 10.61
C VAL A 66 26.74 9.37 11.23
N GLY A 67 26.65 9.29 12.57
CA GLY A 67 25.91 8.24 13.28
C GLY A 67 24.43 8.25 12.93
N VAL A 68 23.78 9.42 13.03
CA VAL A 68 22.37 9.60 12.65
C VAL A 68 22.14 9.31 11.16
N GLN A 69 23.06 9.71 10.28
CA GLN A 69 22.96 9.38 8.85
C GLN A 69 23.10 7.88 8.59
N LYS A 70 23.99 7.18 9.30
CA LYS A 70 24.13 5.71 9.21
C LYS A 70 22.87 5.00 9.68
N GLU A 71 22.31 5.38 10.83
CA GLU A 71 21.05 4.81 11.33
C GLU A 71 19.88 5.05 10.38
N ARG A 72 19.77 6.26 9.82
CA ARG A 72 18.76 6.58 8.79
C ARG A 72 18.96 5.77 7.53
N LEU A 73 20.20 5.54 7.10
CA LEU A 73 20.51 4.76 5.91
C LEU A 73 20.23 3.27 6.11
N GLU A 74 20.51 2.73 7.30
CA GLU A 74 20.14 1.37 7.70
C GLU A 74 18.62 1.20 7.76
N ALA A 75 17.91 2.15 8.37
CA ALA A 75 16.45 2.16 8.41
C ALA A 75 15.84 2.26 7.01
N LEU A 76 16.40 3.11 6.14
CA LEU A 76 15.96 3.26 4.75
C LEU A 76 16.22 2.00 3.94
N ASN A 77 17.39 1.37 4.08
CA ASN A 77 17.71 0.11 3.40
C ASN A 77 16.75 -1.01 3.87
N LYS A 78 16.46 -1.09 5.16
CA LYS A 78 15.47 -2.04 5.70
C LYS A 78 14.06 -1.78 5.14
N SER A 79 13.63 -0.52 5.08
CA SER A 79 12.34 -0.14 4.50
C SER A 79 12.28 -0.41 3.00
N LEU A 80 13.37 -0.19 2.27
CA LEU A 80 13.45 -0.46 0.85
C LEU A 80 13.36 -1.95 0.57
N ASN A 81 14.10 -2.77 1.32
CA ASN A 81 14.05 -4.23 1.16
C ASN A 81 12.65 -4.77 1.50
N ALA A 82 12.01 -4.25 2.54
CA ALA A 82 10.61 -4.57 2.86
C ALA A 82 9.67 -4.18 1.70
N ALA A 83 9.79 -2.97 1.15
CA ALA A 83 8.98 -2.51 0.04
C ALA A 83 9.19 -3.33 -1.25
N VAL A 84 10.44 -3.74 -1.53
CA VAL A 84 10.77 -4.63 -2.66
C VAL A 84 10.12 -6.00 -2.44
N GLN A 85 10.22 -6.55 -1.24
CA GLN A 85 9.58 -7.83 -0.91
C GLN A 85 8.06 -7.77 -1.04
N GLU A 86 7.42 -6.72 -0.51
CA GLU A 86 5.97 -6.50 -0.63
C GLU A 86 5.54 -6.37 -2.09
N ARG A 87 6.31 -5.62 -2.89
CA ARG A 87 6.08 -5.50 -4.33
C ARG A 87 6.19 -6.85 -5.02
N ASP A 88 7.23 -7.63 -4.73
CA ASP A 88 7.47 -8.92 -5.38
C ASP A 88 6.36 -9.93 -5.03
N VAL A 89 5.88 -9.93 -3.78
CA VAL A 89 4.70 -10.72 -3.38
C VAL A 89 3.44 -10.23 -4.11
N ALA A 90 3.22 -8.92 -4.21
CA ALA A 90 2.07 -8.37 -4.92
C ALA A 90 2.07 -8.71 -6.42
N ILE A 91 3.24 -8.66 -7.07
CA ILE A 91 3.41 -9.09 -8.46
C ILE A 91 3.14 -10.59 -8.60
N SER A 92 3.71 -11.42 -7.73
CA SER A 92 3.48 -12.87 -7.74
C SER A 92 2.00 -13.21 -7.57
N ASN A 93 1.32 -12.60 -6.60
CA ASN A 93 -0.10 -12.79 -6.37
C ASN A 93 -0.94 -12.33 -7.57
N SER A 94 -0.56 -11.21 -8.21
CA SER A 94 -1.26 -10.71 -9.40
C SER A 94 -1.12 -11.68 -10.58
N ASN A 95 0.07 -12.25 -10.78
CA ASN A 95 0.31 -13.25 -11.82
C ASN A 95 -0.46 -14.55 -11.56
N ASP A 96 -0.50 -15.02 -10.32
CA ASP A 96 -1.28 -16.20 -9.92
C ASP A 96 -2.79 -15.97 -10.11
N LEU A 97 -3.31 -14.82 -9.66
CA LEU A 97 -4.71 -14.44 -9.90
C LEU A 97 -5.03 -14.38 -11.40
N PHE A 98 -4.14 -13.82 -12.22
CA PHE A 98 -4.32 -13.77 -13.66
C PHE A 98 -4.34 -15.18 -14.28
N ALA A 99 -3.43 -16.07 -13.85
CA ALA A 99 -3.40 -17.45 -14.29
C ALA A 99 -4.67 -18.21 -13.89
N GLN A 100 -5.14 -18.05 -12.65
CA GLN A 100 -6.37 -18.65 -12.15
C GLN A 100 -7.60 -18.14 -12.89
N VAL A 101 -7.71 -16.85 -13.17
CA VAL A 101 -8.82 -16.27 -13.96
C VAL A 101 -8.79 -16.80 -15.39
N THR A 102 -7.59 -16.90 -15.99
CA THR A 102 -7.43 -17.44 -17.34
C THR A 102 -7.87 -18.91 -17.40
N GLN A 103 -7.43 -19.72 -16.43
CA GLN A 103 -7.83 -21.13 -16.32
C GLN A 103 -9.34 -21.26 -16.09
N ALA A 104 -9.92 -20.50 -15.16
CA ALA A 104 -11.35 -20.52 -14.88
C ALA A 104 -12.20 -20.14 -16.11
N ASN A 105 -11.71 -19.20 -16.93
CA ASN A 105 -12.35 -18.85 -18.19
C ASN A 105 -12.27 -20.00 -19.22
N ALA A 106 -11.12 -20.67 -19.32
CA ALA A 106 -10.97 -21.83 -20.20
C ALA A 106 -11.92 -22.98 -19.79
N ASP A 107 -11.97 -23.29 -18.50
CA ASP A 107 -12.85 -24.32 -17.93
C ASP A 107 -14.34 -23.97 -18.14
N LYS A 108 -14.68 -22.69 -18.01
CA LYS A 108 -16.03 -22.19 -18.30
C LYS A 108 -16.40 -22.40 -19.77
N ILE A 109 -15.53 -22.00 -20.71
CA ILE A 109 -15.79 -22.19 -22.15
C ILE A 109 -15.98 -23.67 -22.47
N GLN A 110 -15.15 -24.55 -21.91
CA GLN A 110 -15.29 -25.98 -22.08
C GLN A 110 -16.61 -26.51 -21.53
N THR A 111 -16.98 -26.10 -20.31
CA THR A 111 -18.23 -26.52 -19.65
C THR A 111 -19.46 -26.03 -20.42
N ASP A 112 -19.46 -24.78 -20.89
CA ASP A 112 -20.54 -24.20 -21.69
C ASP A 112 -20.70 -24.92 -23.04
N GLY A 113 -19.58 -25.33 -23.66
CA GLY A 113 -19.56 -26.16 -24.86
C GLY A 113 -20.21 -27.53 -24.62
N MET A 114 -19.82 -28.23 -23.55
CA MET A 114 -20.42 -29.52 -23.17
C MET A 114 -21.91 -29.37 -22.88
N LEU A 115 -22.32 -28.37 -22.09
CA LEU A 115 -23.73 -28.06 -21.79
C LEU A 115 -24.55 -27.83 -23.06
N THR A 116 -23.98 -27.17 -24.06
CA THR A 116 -24.66 -26.92 -25.33
C THR A 116 -24.93 -28.22 -26.09
N ILE A 117 -23.94 -29.13 -26.14
CA ILE A 117 -24.12 -30.45 -26.75
C ILE A 117 -25.15 -31.26 -25.96
N TYR A 118 -25.05 -31.31 -24.64
CA TYR A 118 -26.02 -32.02 -23.79
C TYR A 118 -27.45 -31.50 -24.01
N ARG A 119 -27.65 -30.18 -24.08
CA ARG A 119 -28.96 -29.59 -24.36
C ARG A 119 -29.48 -29.98 -25.73
N GLU A 120 -28.62 -30.07 -26.75
CA GLU A 120 -29.04 -30.50 -28.08
C GLU A 120 -29.48 -31.97 -28.09
N VAL A 121 -28.73 -32.84 -27.41
CA VAL A 121 -29.13 -34.24 -27.22
C VAL A 121 -30.46 -34.35 -26.45
N LEU A 122 -30.64 -33.57 -25.38
CA LEU A 122 -31.90 -33.53 -24.64
C LEU A 122 -33.05 -33.05 -25.53
N ARG A 123 -32.83 -32.02 -26.35
CA ARG A 123 -33.83 -31.48 -27.29
C ARG A 123 -34.33 -32.55 -28.26
N GLN A 124 -33.42 -33.35 -28.82
CA GLN A 124 -33.75 -34.47 -29.71
C GLN A 124 -34.52 -35.59 -28.99
N ARG A 125 -34.35 -35.73 -27.67
CA ARG A 125 -35.02 -36.74 -26.83
C ARG A 125 -36.32 -36.27 -26.18
N GLY A 126 -36.92 -35.18 -26.68
CA GLY A 126 -38.18 -34.64 -26.15
C GLY A 126 -38.01 -33.52 -25.12
N GLY A 127 -36.78 -33.09 -24.86
CA GLY A 127 -36.47 -31.89 -24.08
C GLY A 127 -36.57 -32.09 -22.57
N LEU A 128 -36.55 -30.96 -21.86
CA LEU A 128 -36.75 -30.85 -20.42
C LEU A 128 -37.83 -29.79 -20.20
N SER A 129 -38.96 -30.17 -19.60
CA SER A 129 -39.98 -29.21 -19.20
C SER A 129 -39.41 -28.19 -18.21
N LEU A 130 -40.00 -27.00 -18.16
CA LEU A 130 -39.67 -25.99 -17.16
C LEU A 130 -39.57 -26.66 -15.78
N THR A 131 -38.52 -26.35 -15.02
CA THR A 131 -38.36 -26.84 -13.66
C THR A 131 -37.44 -25.94 -12.85
N VAL A 132 -37.59 -25.98 -11.53
CA VAL A 132 -36.66 -25.36 -10.59
C VAL A 132 -35.48 -26.31 -10.41
N GLN A 133 -34.33 -25.97 -10.98
CA GLN A 133 -33.11 -26.77 -10.86
C GLN A 133 -32.54 -26.67 -9.44
N ASN A 134 -32.45 -25.46 -8.91
CA ASN A 134 -31.82 -25.18 -7.63
C ASN A 134 -32.49 -24.00 -6.92
N LEU A 135 -32.43 -24.03 -5.59
CA LEU A 135 -32.79 -22.93 -4.71
C LEU A 135 -31.68 -22.77 -3.65
N GLY A 136 -30.94 -21.68 -3.75
CA GLY A 136 -29.98 -21.25 -2.75
C GLY A 136 -30.56 -20.14 -1.88
N VAL A 137 -30.29 -20.21 -0.58
CA VAL A 137 -30.55 -19.11 0.36
C VAL A 137 -29.28 -18.84 1.15
N LYS A 138 -28.76 -17.62 1.00
CA LYS A 138 -27.56 -17.17 1.71
C LYS A 138 -27.97 -16.20 2.83
N PRO A 139 -27.54 -16.43 4.08
CA PRO A 139 -27.77 -15.47 5.16
C PRO A 139 -26.86 -14.23 4.99
N LEU A 140 -27.40 -13.06 5.28
CA LEU A 140 -26.70 -11.78 5.39
C LEU A 140 -26.85 -11.25 6.83
N ALA A 141 -26.22 -10.10 7.10
CA ALA A 141 -26.40 -9.38 8.37
C ALA A 141 -27.87 -8.99 8.61
N ASP A 142 -28.21 -8.71 9.87
CA ASP A 142 -29.51 -8.15 10.28
C ASP A 142 -30.74 -8.95 9.83
N ARG A 143 -30.65 -10.29 9.85
CA ARG A 143 -31.73 -11.20 9.41
C ARG A 143 -32.16 -10.96 7.95
N SER A 144 -31.25 -10.43 7.14
CA SER A 144 -31.42 -10.34 5.69
C SER A 144 -30.92 -11.62 5.03
N TYR A 145 -31.48 -11.94 3.88
CA TYR A 145 -31.15 -13.13 3.12
C TYR A 145 -31.14 -12.80 1.63
N GLU A 146 -30.30 -13.50 0.88
CA GLU A 146 -30.22 -13.44 -0.57
C GLU A 146 -30.65 -14.80 -1.12
N TYR A 147 -31.59 -14.79 -2.06
CA TYR A 147 -32.06 -16.01 -2.71
C TYR A 147 -31.43 -16.11 -4.08
N GLN A 148 -31.27 -17.35 -4.52
CA GLN A 148 -30.88 -17.68 -5.88
C GLN A 148 -31.76 -18.83 -6.35
N ILE A 149 -32.62 -18.58 -7.33
CA ILE A 149 -33.45 -19.60 -7.96
C ILE A 149 -32.91 -19.83 -9.36
N ASP A 150 -32.56 -21.08 -9.65
CA ASP A 150 -32.14 -21.49 -10.99
C ASP A 150 -33.31 -22.18 -11.69
N LEU A 151 -33.85 -21.53 -12.71
CA LEU A 151 -34.88 -22.08 -13.59
C LEU A 151 -34.23 -22.63 -14.84
N VAL A 152 -34.70 -23.80 -15.29
CA VAL A 152 -34.20 -24.45 -16.49
C VAL A 152 -35.35 -25.01 -17.32
N GLN A 153 -35.20 -24.93 -18.64
CA GLN A 153 -36.06 -25.56 -19.62
C GLN A 153 -35.20 -25.94 -20.83
N VAL A 154 -35.47 -27.07 -21.46
CA VAL A 154 -34.90 -27.40 -22.77
C VAL A 154 -36.07 -27.72 -23.70
N SER A 155 -36.51 -26.72 -24.47
CA SER A 155 -37.64 -26.91 -25.40
C SER A 155 -37.20 -27.69 -26.66
N PRO A 156 -37.93 -28.76 -27.05
CA PRO A 156 -37.75 -29.49 -28.32
C PRO A 156 -37.76 -28.56 -29.54
N ILE A 157 -38.65 -27.56 -29.51
CA ILE A 157 -38.92 -26.62 -30.61
C ILE A 157 -38.29 -25.23 -30.37
N ARG A 158 -37.34 -25.12 -29.43
CA ARG A 158 -36.60 -23.89 -29.09
C ARG A 158 -37.48 -22.71 -28.63
N THR A 159 -38.68 -22.99 -28.14
CA THR A 159 -39.55 -21.97 -27.52
C THR A 159 -38.98 -21.49 -26.20
N LYS A 160 -39.22 -20.21 -25.90
CA LYS A 160 -38.89 -19.61 -24.61
C LYS A 160 -39.82 -20.12 -23.51
N ALA A 161 -39.29 -20.21 -22.31
CA ALA A 161 -40.04 -20.31 -21.07
C ALA A 161 -40.37 -18.89 -20.60
N SER A 162 -41.64 -18.61 -20.33
CA SER A 162 -42.07 -17.35 -19.72
C SER A 162 -43.12 -17.59 -18.65
N GLY A 163 -43.17 -16.69 -17.68
CA GLY A 163 -44.09 -16.82 -16.54
C GLY A 163 -43.67 -15.99 -15.34
N VAL A 164 -44.20 -16.39 -14.18
CA VAL A 164 -43.97 -15.73 -12.89
C VAL A 164 -43.51 -16.75 -11.85
N VAL A 165 -42.61 -16.35 -10.98
CA VAL A 165 -42.16 -17.08 -9.80
C VAL A 165 -42.64 -16.37 -8.55
N GLU A 166 -43.10 -17.16 -7.59
CA GLU A 166 -43.45 -16.70 -6.26
C GLU A 166 -42.69 -17.54 -5.22
N LEU A 167 -42.08 -16.86 -4.26
CA LEU A 167 -41.41 -17.47 -3.12
C LEU A 167 -42.27 -17.36 -1.87
N ARG A 168 -42.43 -18.48 -1.16
CA ARG A 168 -43.18 -18.54 0.10
C ARG A 168 -42.35 -19.17 1.19
N LEU A 169 -42.35 -18.56 2.36
CA LEU A 169 -41.86 -19.18 3.59
C LEU A 169 -43.04 -19.73 4.38
N ILE A 170 -42.88 -20.92 4.94
CA ILE A 170 -43.94 -21.63 5.66
C ILE A 170 -43.48 -21.93 7.08
N GLN A 171 -44.29 -21.57 8.06
CA GLN A 171 -44.11 -21.87 9.48
C GLN A 171 -45.43 -22.44 10.02
N GLY A 172 -45.56 -23.77 10.09
CA GLY A 172 -46.83 -24.41 10.47
C GLY A 172 -47.96 -24.05 9.48
N SER A 173 -48.96 -23.32 9.94
CA SER A 173 -50.08 -22.80 9.13
C SER A 173 -49.85 -21.40 8.56
N GLU A 174 -48.81 -20.68 9.03
CA GLU A 174 -48.50 -19.35 8.55
C GLU A 174 -47.68 -19.41 7.26
N VAL A 175 -48.10 -18.63 6.27
CA VAL A 175 -47.43 -18.51 4.97
C VAL A 175 -47.05 -17.05 4.74
N LEU A 176 -45.77 -16.80 4.55
CA LEU A 176 -45.23 -15.49 4.24
C LEU A 176 -44.77 -15.47 2.79
N VAL A 177 -45.38 -14.62 1.95
CA VAL A 177 -44.93 -14.38 0.57
C VAL A 177 -43.74 -13.44 0.58
N LEU A 178 -42.65 -13.82 -0.06
CA LEU A 178 -41.44 -13.00 -0.14
C LEU A 178 -41.56 -11.97 -1.26
N PRO A 179 -41.16 -10.71 -1.01
CA PRO A 179 -41.02 -9.73 -2.07
C PRO A 179 -39.86 -10.15 -2.98
N MET A 180 -40.08 -10.12 -4.29
CA MET A 180 -39.07 -10.39 -5.30
C MET A 180 -38.84 -9.12 -6.13
N GLU A 181 -37.58 -8.81 -6.43
CA GLU A 181 -37.23 -7.66 -7.30
C GLU A 181 -37.77 -7.86 -8.72
N SER A 182 -37.67 -9.09 -9.21
CA SER A 182 -38.29 -9.53 -10.46
C SER A 182 -38.90 -10.90 -10.25
N SER A 183 -40.23 -10.96 -10.30
CA SER A 183 -40.98 -12.21 -10.23
C SER A 183 -41.18 -12.82 -11.61
N SER A 184 -41.09 -12.05 -12.70
CA SER A 184 -41.26 -12.55 -14.06
C SER A 184 -39.97 -13.14 -14.63
N PHE A 185 -40.09 -14.16 -15.48
CA PHE A 185 -38.97 -14.73 -16.23
C PHE A 185 -39.30 -14.84 -17.73
N ASP A 186 -38.28 -14.74 -18.58
CA ASP A 186 -38.33 -14.98 -20.03
C ASP A 186 -36.96 -15.47 -20.52
N PHE A 187 -36.84 -16.76 -20.84
CA PHE A 187 -35.55 -17.36 -21.21
C PHE A 187 -35.67 -18.55 -22.17
N HIS A 188 -34.60 -18.87 -22.90
CA HIS A 188 -34.58 -20.05 -23.79
C HIS A 188 -34.17 -21.34 -23.07
N ASP A 189 -33.07 -21.30 -22.31
CA ASP A 189 -32.50 -22.49 -21.69
C ASP A 189 -32.48 -22.42 -20.15
N PHE A 190 -31.98 -21.33 -19.59
CA PHE A 190 -31.95 -21.13 -18.15
C PHE A 190 -32.05 -19.65 -17.77
N GLN A 191 -32.53 -19.37 -16.57
CA GLN A 191 -32.47 -18.05 -15.95
C GLN A 191 -32.25 -18.19 -14.46
N ARG A 192 -31.35 -17.36 -13.93
CA ARG A 192 -31.12 -17.22 -12.50
C ARG A 192 -31.86 -15.99 -11.99
N LEU A 193 -32.77 -16.18 -11.05
CA LEU A 193 -33.44 -15.10 -10.34
C LEU A 193 -32.76 -14.92 -8.99
N THR A 194 -32.36 -13.69 -8.69
CA THR A 194 -31.77 -13.31 -7.41
C THR A 194 -32.53 -12.14 -6.82
N GLY A 195 -32.38 -11.95 -5.52
CA GLY A 195 -32.97 -10.83 -4.81
C GLY A 195 -32.75 -10.98 -3.32
N ARG A 196 -33.11 -9.93 -2.60
CA ARG A 196 -32.89 -9.83 -1.16
C ARG A 196 -34.20 -9.62 -0.42
N TRP A 197 -34.28 -10.19 0.78
CA TRP A 197 -35.39 -9.91 1.69
C TRP A 197 -34.90 -9.88 3.13
N THR A 198 -35.66 -9.22 3.99
CA THR A 198 -35.44 -9.21 5.43
C THR A 198 -36.53 -10.00 6.11
N MET A 199 -36.15 -10.94 6.96
CA MET A 199 -37.10 -11.81 7.66
C MET A 199 -37.76 -11.06 8.82
N PRO A 200 -39.11 -11.05 8.93
CA PRO A 200 -39.81 -10.45 10.05
C PRO A 200 -39.30 -10.96 11.41
N LYS A 201 -39.35 -10.10 12.43
CA LYS A 201 -38.97 -10.49 13.80
C LYS A 201 -39.93 -11.58 14.30
N GLY A 202 -39.39 -12.62 14.94
CA GLY A 202 -40.17 -13.75 15.47
C GLY A 202 -40.55 -14.83 14.45
N PHE A 203 -40.43 -14.57 13.14
CA PHE A 203 -40.70 -15.57 12.11
C PHE A 203 -39.53 -16.55 11.97
N THR A 204 -39.82 -17.84 11.99
CA THR A 204 -38.83 -18.93 11.87
C THR A 204 -39.37 -19.99 10.91
N PRO A 205 -39.01 -19.95 9.62
CA PRO A 205 -39.54 -20.86 8.63
C PRO A 205 -39.11 -22.31 8.88
N GLN A 206 -40.01 -23.23 8.58
CA GLN A 206 -39.76 -24.67 8.51
C GLN A 206 -39.52 -25.12 7.07
N PHE A 207 -40.17 -24.44 6.11
CA PHE A 207 -40.02 -24.72 4.69
C PHE A 207 -39.95 -23.44 3.88
N ILE A 208 -39.33 -23.55 2.71
CA ILE A 208 -39.41 -22.57 1.63
C ILE A 208 -40.01 -23.25 0.39
N GLU A 209 -40.99 -22.61 -0.23
CA GLU A 209 -41.69 -23.09 -1.41
C GLU A 209 -41.45 -22.13 -2.58
N VAL A 210 -41.07 -22.70 -3.72
CA VAL A 210 -40.95 -22.01 -5.00
C VAL A 210 -42.13 -22.43 -5.85
N ARG A 211 -42.97 -21.47 -6.21
CA ARG A 211 -44.08 -21.65 -7.14
C ARG A 211 -43.74 -20.98 -8.45
N VAL A 212 -43.70 -21.76 -9.52
CA VAL A 212 -43.47 -21.28 -10.88
C VAL A 212 -44.75 -21.47 -11.66
N THR A 213 -45.24 -20.39 -12.26
CA THR A 213 -46.44 -20.38 -13.10
C THR A 213 -46.05 -19.89 -14.48
N GLY A 214 -46.04 -20.79 -15.46
CA GLY A 214 -45.80 -20.48 -16.87
C GLY A 214 -46.67 -21.36 -17.75
N SER A 215 -46.06 -21.97 -18.78
CA SER A 215 -46.70 -23.03 -19.59
C SER A 215 -47.14 -24.25 -18.78
N SER A 216 -46.49 -24.48 -17.64
CA SER A 216 -46.87 -25.44 -16.62
C SER A 216 -46.75 -24.81 -15.24
N SER A 217 -47.57 -25.27 -14.29
CA SER A 217 -47.47 -24.86 -12.89
C SER A 217 -46.66 -25.88 -12.10
N ILE A 218 -45.65 -25.40 -11.39
CA ILE A 218 -44.69 -26.23 -10.67
C ILE A 218 -44.56 -25.67 -9.26
N VAL A 219 -44.65 -26.55 -8.28
CA VAL A 219 -44.45 -26.21 -6.88
C VAL A 219 -43.36 -27.12 -6.34
N LYS A 220 -42.25 -26.54 -5.90
CA LYS A 220 -41.19 -27.26 -5.19
C LYS A 220 -41.06 -26.72 -3.78
N ARG A 221 -41.07 -27.61 -2.80
CA ARG A 221 -40.89 -27.29 -1.39
C ARG A 221 -39.57 -27.87 -0.90
N PHE A 222 -38.83 -27.05 -0.15
CA PHE A 222 -37.55 -27.40 0.44
C PHE A 222 -37.61 -27.19 1.94
N SER A 223 -36.99 -28.09 2.70
CA SER A 223 -36.84 -27.97 4.15
C SER A 223 -35.92 -26.80 4.47
N TRP A 224 -36.32 -25.95 5.41
CA TRP A 224 -35.50 -24.86 5.89
C TRP A 224 -34.46 -25.37 6.88
N THR A 225 -33.39 -25.94 6.36
CA THR A 225 -32.22 -26.31 7.18
C THR A 225 -31.26 -25.13 7.19
N LYS A 226 -31.08 -24.49 8.36
CA LYS A 226 -30.00 -23.53 8.54
C LYS A 226 -28.68 -24.28 8.34
N GLY A 227 -28.02 -24.05 7.21
CA GLY A 227 -26.60 -24.40 7.08
C GLY A 227 -25.81 -23.74 8.20
N LYS A 228 -24.62 -24.27 8.52
CA LYS A 228 -23.72 -23.60 9.46
C LYS A 228 -23.60 -22.13 9.02
N PRO A 229 -23.75 -21.15 9.93
CA PRO A 229 -23.49 -19.77 9.57
C PRO A 229 -22.12 -19.74 8.91
N VAL A 230 -22.06 -19.21 7.68
CA VAL A 230 -20.78 -18.82 7.12
C VAL A 230 -20.37 -17.66 8.00
N ASP A 231 -19.57 -17.94 9.02
CA ASP A 231 -18.89 -16.90 9.80
C ASP A 231 -18.34 -15.95 8.76
N ALA A 232 -18.76 -14.68 8.84
CA ALA A 232 -18.37 -13.65 7.90
C ALA A 232 -16.89 -13.84 7.64
N VAL A 233 -16.53 -14.13 6.38
CA VAL A 233 -15.15 -14.38 5.97
C VAL A 233 -14.34 -13.27 6.59
N SER A 234 -13.65 -13.61 7.67
CA SER A 234 -12.91 -12.63 8.43
C SER A 234 -11.83 -12.21 7.46
N THR A 235 -11.85 -10.94 7.06
CA THR A 235 -10.76 -10.28 6.36
C THR A 235 -9.56 -10.17 7.29
N ASN A 236 -9.10 -11.30 7.83
CA ASN A 236 -7.83 -11.43 8.51
C ASN A 236 -6.82 -11.87 7.44
N VAL A 237 -6.41 -10.90 6.62
CA VAL A 237 -5.11 -10.93 5.96
C VAL A 237 -4.08 -10.69 7.06
N ALA A 238 -3.86 -11.67 7.91
CA ALA A 238 -2.87 -11.58 8.99
C ALA A 238 -2.51 -12.97 9.52
N GLU A 239 -1.98 -13.84 8.65
CA GLU A 239 -1.00 -14.84 9.08
C GLU A 239 -0.34 -15.46 7.84
N ILE A 240 0.61 -14.74 7.25
CA ILE A 240 1.66 -15.39 6.47
C ILE A 240 2.57 -16.05 7.51
N PRO A 241 2.75 -17.39 7.49
CA PRO A 241 3.65 -18.04 8.44
C PRO A 241 5.08 -17.56 8.18
N GLN A 242 5.69 -16.94 9.20
CA GLN A 242 7.12 -16.68 9.17
C GLN A 242 7.87 -18.01 9.27
N VAL A 243 8.39 -18.46 8.14
CA VAL A 243 9.32 -19.59 8.09
C VAL A 243 10.60 -19.16 8.78
N LYS A 244 10.89 -19.76 9.94
CA LYS A 244 12.21 -19.65 10.59
C LYS A 244 13.25 -20.23 9.64
N ALA A 245 14.22 -19.41 9.25
CA ALA A 245 15.42 -19.89 8.59
C ALA A 245 16.19 -20.78 9.58
N THR A 246 16.26 -22.08 9.30
CA THR A 246 17.27 -22.96 9.90
C THR A 246 18.58 -22.71 9.17
N ALA A 247 19.56 -22.15 9.88
CA ALA A 247 20.92 -22.06 9.38
C ALA A 247 21.60 -23.43 9.44
N GLN A 248 22.23 -23.82 8.33
CA GLN A 248 23.39 -24.71 8.29
C GLN A 248 24.40 -24.15 7.31
#